data_AF-A0AA86RFH9-F1
#
_entry.id   AF-A0AA86RFH9-F1
#
_cell.length_a   1.000
_cell.length_b   1.000
_cell.length_c   1.000
_cell.angle_alpha   90.00
_cell.angle_beta   90.00
_cell.angle_gamma   90.00
#
_symmetry.space_group_name_H-M   'P 1'
#
loop_
_entity.id
_entity.type
_entity.pdbx_description
1 polymer ?
#
loop_
_entity_poly.entity_id
_entity_poly.type
_entity_poly.pdbx_seq_one_letter_code
_entity_poly.pdbx_strand_id
1 'polypeptide(L)'
;MFRIIHVKSGLCVKPQMHEVHSKFSLESQISSAELFKTTDSYFIHESSQLVLGVNDEKQLELQEMKKFNPKQKWTVEGDFIVNCYFDEAIQEDMTIKECTGSTNEKFRIQME
;
A
#
# COMPACT_ATOMS: atom_id res chain seq x y z
N MET A 1 -11.53 4.89 -8.70
CA MET A 1 -10.84 3.68 -8.19
C MET A 1 -9.47 3.63 -8.83
N PHE A 2 -8.53 2.88 -8.28
CA PHE A 2 -7.18 2.77 -8.85
C PHE A 2 -6.61 1.38 -8.63
N ARG A 3 -5.55 1.09 -9.38
CA ARG A 3 -4.69 -0.08 -9.24
C ARG A 3 -3.35 0.32 -8.69
N ILE A 4 -2.66 -0.63 -8.08
CA ILE A 4 -1.28 -0.44 -7.62
C ILE A 4 -0.37 -1.24 -8.55
N ILE A 5 0.59 -0.56 -9.16
CA ILE A 5 1.50 -1.12 -10.16
C ILE A 5 2.90 -1.13 -9.59
N HIS A 6 3.59 -2.26 -9.66
CA HIS A 6 5.00 -2.33 -9.34
C HIS A 6 5.83 -1.69 -10.46
N VAL A 7 6.54 -0.61 -10.16
CA VAL A 7 7.22 0.27 -11.14
C VAL A 7 8.24 -0.50 -11.97
N LYS A 8 9.06 -1.36 -11.34
CA LYS A 8 10.14 -2.07 -12.04
C LYS A 8 9.63 -3.14 -13.01
N SER A 9 8.56 -3.85 -12.65
CA SER A 9 8.03 -4.93 -13.51
C SER A 9 6.86 -4.47 -14.39
N GLY A 10 6.26 -3.31 -14.09
CA GLY A 10 5.02 -2.85 -14.74
C GLY A 10 3.80 -3.71 -14.43
N LEU A 11 3.91 -4.65 -13.49
CA LEU A 11 2.87 -5.62 -13.17
C LEU A 11 1.92 -5.09 -12.10
N CYS A 12 0.66 -5.51 -12.16
CA CYS A 12 -0.34 -5.15 -11.18
C CYS A 12 -0.13 -5.95 -9.88
N VAL A 13 -0.34 -5.27 -8.76
CA VAL A 13 -0.34 -5.87 -7.43
C VAL A 13 -1.69 -6.54 -7.21
N LYS A 14 -1.68 -7.87 -7.10
CA LYS A 14 -2.87 -8.67 -6.83
C LYS A 14 -2.81 -9.28 -5.43
N PRO A 15 -3.80 -9.01 -4.57
CA PRO A 15 -3.89 -9.68 -3.29
C PRO A 15 -4.32 -11.14 -3.47
N GLN A 16 -3.56 -12.05 -2.90
CA GLN A 16 -3.90 -13.46 -2.72
C GLN A 16 -4.42 -13.65 -1.29
N MET A 17 -5.74 -13.82 -1.17
CA MET A 17 -6.40 -14.16 0.09
C MET A 17 -6.02 -15.59 0.47
N HIS A 18 -5.16 -15.77 1.48
CA HIS A 18 -5.02 -17.04 2.18
C HIS A 18 -5.62 -16.90 3.59
N GLU A 19 -6.07 -18.02 4.17
CA GLU A 19 -6.88 -18.08 5.40
C GLU A 19 -6.28 -17.39 6.64
N VAL A 20 -4.98 -17.03 6.63
CA VAL A 20 -4.29 -16.44 7.77
C VAL A 20 -3.53 -15.15 7.43
N HIS A 21 -3.10 -14.97 6.17
CA HIS A 21 -2.32 -13.81 5.72
C HIS A 21 -2.59 -13.52 4.24
N SER A 22 -2.64 -12.24 3.88
CA SER A 22 -2.78 -11.85 2.47
C SER A 22 -1.40 -11.65 1.86
N LYS A 23 -0.99 -12.53 0.95
CA LYS A 23 0.24 -12.34 0.16
C LYS A 23 -0.08 -11.57 -1.11
N PHE A 24 0.88 -10.82 -1.64
CA PHE A 24 0.71 -10.18 -2.94
C PHE A 24 1.49 -10.92 -4.02
N SER A 25 0.83 -11.17 -5.15
CA SER A 25 1.47 -11.59 -6.38
C SER A 25 1.53 -10.42 -7.36
N LEU A 26 2.49 -10.49 -8.28
CA LEU A 26 2.57 -9.59 -9.43
C LEU A 26 1.98 -10.32 -10.63
N GLU A 27 0.91 -9.76 -11.21
CA GLU A 27 0.24 -10.37 -12.36
C GLU A 27 0.24 -9.44 -13.58
N SER A 28 0.28 -10.06 -14.77
CA SER A 28 0.22 -9.38 -16.05
C SER A 28 -1.21 -9.19 -16.56
N GLN A 29 -2.16 -9.98 -16.06
CA GLN A 29 -3.57 -9.93 -16.45
C GLN A 29 -4.35 -9.09 -15.47
N ILE A 30 -5.05 -8.10 -16.02
CA ILE A 30 -5.77 -7.09 -15.26
C ILE A 30 -7.19 -7.60 -14.96
N SER A 31 -7.56 -7.66 -13.69
CA SER A 31 -8.88 -8.10 -13.20
C SER A 31 -9.49 -7.08 -12.25
N SER A 32 -10.83 -7.06 -12.13
CA SER A 32 -11.53 -6.25 -11.13
C SER A 32 -11.19 -6.63 -9.68
N ALA A 33 -10.53 -7.77 -9.47
CA ALA A 33 -10.00 -8.23 -8.18
C ALA A 33 -8.75 -7.45 -7.69
N GLU A 34 -8.37 -6.36 -8.37
CA GLU A 34 -7.15 -5.60 -8.12
C GLU A 34 -7.43 -4.12 -7.82
N LEU A 35 -8.72 -3.78 -7.62
CA LEU A 35 -9.15 -2.40 -7.43
C LEU A 35 -9.07 -1.98 -5.97
N PHE A 36 -8.55 -0.77 -5.79
CA PHE A 36 -8.49 -0.08 -4.52
C PHE A 36 -9.27 1.23 -4.60
N LYS A 37 -9.86 1.60 -3.46
CA LYS A 37 -10.33 2.96 -3.18
C LYS A 37 -9.53 3.56 -2.04
N THR A 38 -9.60 4.87 -1.88
CA THR A 38 -8.93 5.58 -0.78
C THR A 38 -9.94 6.28 0.13
N THR A 39 -9.71 6.24 1.43
CA THR A 39 -10.41 7.06 2.44
C THR A 39 -9.43 7.40 3.56
N ASP A 40 -9.35 8.66 4.00
CA ASP A 40 -8.54 9.08 5.17
C ASP A 40 -7.12 8.47 5.25
N SER A 41 -6.39 8.49 4.13
CA SER A 41 -5.04 7.90 3.99
C SER A 41 -4.98 6.38 4.10
N TYR A 42 -6.08 5.66 3.87
CA TYR A 42 -6.13 4.20 3.77
C TYR A 42 -6.46 3.79 2.35
N PHE A 43 -5.78 2.77 1.84
CA PHE A 43 -6.16 2.12 0.58
C PHE A 43 -6.95 0.85 0.89
N ILE A 44 -8.23 0.85 0.54
CA ILE A 44 -9.17 -0.23 0.80
C ILE A 44 -9.28 -1.07 -0.46
N HIS A 45 -9.04 -2.36 -0.34
CA HIS A 45 -9.24 -3.32 -1.40
C HIS A 45 -10.73 -3.58 -1.60
N GLU A 46 -11.24 -3.38 -2.81
CA GLU A 46 -12.69 -3.34 -3.07
C GLU A 46 -13.38 -4.69 -2.84
N SER A 47 -12.75 -5.81 -3.16
CA SER A 47 -13.41 -7.11 -3.03
C SER A 47 -13.46 -7.62 -1.59
N SER A 48 -12.44 -7.35 -0.78
CA SER A 48 -12.36 -7.86 0.61
C SER A 48 -12.68 -6.84 1.68
N GLN A 49 -12.76 -5.55 1.34
CA GLN A 49 -12.89 -4.42 2.27
C GLN A 49 -11.74 -4.34 3.32
N LEU A 50 -10.64 -5.06 3.08
CA LEU A 50 -9.42 -4.95 3.89
C LEU A 50 -8.57 -3.78 3.42
N VAL A 51 -7.71 -3.25 4.29
CA VAL A 51 -6.79 -2.15 3.96
C VAL A 51 -5.40 -2.66 3.61
N LEU A 52 -4.75 -1.99 2.67
CA LEU A 52 -3.34 -2.18 2.39
C LEU A 52 -2.52 -1.69 3.60
N GLY A 53 -1.63 -2.55 4.07
CA GLY A 53 -0.65 -2.23 5.08
C GLY A 53 0.70 -2.85 4.78
N VAL A 54 1.62 -2.60 5.70
CA VAL A 54 2.96 -3.18 5.69
C VAL A 54 3.08 -4.08 6.92
N ASN A 55 3.56 -5.31 6.74
CA ASN A 55 3.83 -6.22 7.84
C ASN A 55 5.21 -5.95 8.49
N ASP A 56 5.54 -6.68 9.55
CA ASP A 56 6.82 -6.51 10.27
C ASP A 56 8.05 -6.88 9.41
N GLU A 57 7.86 -7.69 8.37
CA GLU A 57 8.88 -8.07 7.39
C GLU A 57 9.06 -7.04 6.26
N LYS A 58 8.40 -5.87 6.35
CA LYS A 58 8.43 -4.81 5.34
C LYS A 58 7.84 -5.25 3.98
N GLN A 59 6.85 -6.14 4.01
CA GLN A 59 6.10 -6.58 2.84
C GLN A 59 4.68 -6.00 2.85
N LEU A 60 4.10 -5.79 1.66
CA LEU A 60 2.69 -5.42 1.55
C LEU A 60 1.82 -6.57 2.07
N GLU A 61 0.76 -6.24 2.79
CA GLU A 61 -0.28 -7.19 3.24
C GLU A 61 -1.66 -6.50 3.26
N LEU A 62 -2.74 -7.25 3.00
CA LEU A 62 -4.08 -6.78 3.33
C LEU A 62 -4.46 -7.18 4.76
N GLN A 63 -4.90 -6.20 5.53
CA GLN A 63 -5.16 -6.31 6.95
C GLN A 63 -6.51 -5.68 7.30
N GLU A 64 -7.06 -6.04 8.46
CA GLU A 64 -8.19 -5.30 9.02
C GLU A 64 -7.79 -3.84 9.32
N MET A 65 -8.72 -2.92 9.09
CA MET A 65 -8.50 -1.50 9.33
C MET A 65 -8.33 -1.22 10.83
N LYS A 66 -7.17 -0.70 11.21
CA LYS A 66 -6.87 -0.25 12.57
C LYS A 66 -6.65 1.27 12.54
N LYS A 67 -7.54 2.01 13.23
CA LYS A 67 -7.58 3.50 13.20
C LYS A 67 -6.26 4.19 13.54
N PHE A 68 -5.40 3.55 14.34
CA PHE A 68 -4.13 4.13 14.80
C PHE A 68 -2.90 3.35 14.33
N ASN A 69 -3.02 2.53 13.28
CA ASN A 69 -1.89 1.77 12.76
C ASN A 69 -1.17 2.54 11.63
N PRO A 70 0.03 3.14 11.87
CA PRO A 70 0.76 3.89 10.87
C PRO A 70 1.21 3.03 9.68
N LYS A 71 1.38 1.72 9.87
CA LYS A 71 1.73 0.76 8.79
C LYS A 71 0.63 0.64 7.73
N GLN A 72 -0.58 1.11 8.03
CA GLN A 72 -1.73 1.10 7.12
C GLN A 72 -2.00 2.48 6.51
N LYS A 73 -1.19 3.48 6.83
CA LYS A 73 -1.35 4.86 6.37
C LYS A 73 -0.48 5.14 5.15
N TRP A 74 -1.12 5.66 4.11
CA TRP A 74 -0.50 5.93 2.83
C TRP A 74 -0.77 7.36 2.38
N THR A 75 0.22 7.95 1.74
CA THR A 75 0.15 9.19 0.99
C THR A 75 0.42 8.91 -0.49
N VAL A 76 -0.05 9.81 -1.35
CA VAL A 76 0.21 9.77 -2.79
C VAL A 76 1.06 10.97 -3.15
N GLU A 77 2.24 10.73 -3.71
CA GLU A 77 3.17 11.75 -4.19
C GLU A 77 3.31 11.62 -5.70
N GLY A 78 2.63 12.51 -6.45
CA GLY A 78 2.48 12.34 -7.89
C GLY A 78 1.73 11.05 -8.22
N ASP A 79 2.38 10.16 -8.98
CA ASP A 79 1.82 8.82 -9.26
C ASP A 79 2.25 7.77 -8.23
N PHE A 80 3.13 8.08 -7.28
CA PHE A 80 3.72 7.09 -6.38
C PHE A 80 2.97 6.98 -5.05
N ILE A 81 3.01 5.80 -4.45
CA ILE A 81 2.45 5.58 -3.11
C ILE A 81 3.57 5.53 -2.08
N VAL A 82 3.36 6.20 -0.95
CA VAL A 82 4.32 6.29 0.16
C VAL A 82 3.61 5.85 1.43
N ASN A 83 4.25 5.00 2.23
CA ASN A 83 3.72 4.56 3.51
C ASN A 83 4.36 5.38 4.62
N CYS A 84 3.56 5.93 5.54
CA CYS A 84 4.06 6.79 6.60
C CYS A 84 5.01 6.08 7.58
N TYR A 85 4.95 4.74 7.71
CA TYR A 85 5.79 3.97 8.64
C TYR A 85 7.19 3.61 8.08
N PHE A 86 7.36 3.55 6.75
CA PHE A 86 8.67 3.20 6.17
C PHE A 86 9.75 4.25 6.43
N ASP A 87 9.38 5.43 6.90
CA ASP A 87 10.27 6.55 7.24
C ASP A 87 10.69 6.56 8.74
N GLU A 88 9.89 5.98 9.64
CA GLU A 88 10.17 6.01 11.10
C GLU A 88 11.38 5.15 11.53
N ALA A 89 11.83 4.21 10.69
CA ALA A 89 13.08 3.49 10.95
C ALA A 89 14.34 4.38 10.80
N ILE A 90 14.17 5.63 10.35
CA ILE A 90 15.22 6.64 10.26
C ILE A 90 14.70 7.96 10.88
N GLN A 91 14.32 7.97 12.15
CA GLN A 91 14.54 9.11 13.05
C GLN A 91 13.86 8.86 14.40
N GLU A 92 14.69 8.57 15.41
CA GLU A 92 14.36 8.95 16.78
C GLU A 92 14.03 10.45 16.81
N ASP A 93 13.07 10.81 17.65
CA ASP A 93 12.53 12.15 17.95
C ASP A 93 11.35 12.69 17.14
N MET A 94 10.19 12.61 17.82
CA MET A 94 9.09 13.56 17.87
C MET A 94 9.10 14.69 16.83
N THR A 95 8.18 14.60 15.88
CA THR A 95 7.19 15.59 15.42
C THR A 95 6.65 14.99 14.13
N ILE A 96 5.33 15.00 13.91
CA ILE A 96 4.76 14.60 12.61
C ILE A 96 5.33 15.57 11.56
N LYS A 97 6.44 15.17 10.95
CA LYS A 97 7.12 15.87 9.88
C LYS A 97 6.86 15.10 8.62
N GLU A 98 6.55 15.87 7.59
CA GLU A 98 6.16 15.48 6.25
C GLU A 98 6.93 14.24 5.79
N CYS A 99 6.20 13.19 5.38
CA CYS A 99 6.75 12.05 4.65
C CYS A 99 7.52 12.61 3.45
N THR A 100 8.83 12.74 3.57
CA THR A 100 9.69 13.37 2.58
C THR A 100 11.03 12.65 2.60
N GLY A 101 11.13 11.49 1.94
CA GLY A 101 12.39 10.75 1.98
C GLY A 101 12.49 9.38 1.30
N SER A 102 12.80 9.38 0.00
CA SER A 102 13.75 8.46 -0.65
C SER A 102 13.52 6.93 -0.67
N THR A 103 12.30 6.43 -0.48
CA THR A 103 11.93 5.04 -0.87
C THR A 103 10.94 4.97 -2.04
N ASN A 104 10.69 6.13 -2.68
CA ASN A 104 9.62 6.46 -3.64
C ASN A 104 9.53 5.60 -4.93
N GLU A 105 10.29 4.51 -5.10
CA GLU A 105 10.43 3.81 -6.39
C GLU A 105 10.12 2.31 -6.37
N LYS A 106 8.96 1.90 -5.82
CA LYS A 106 8.49 0.50 -6.02
C LYS A 106 7.08 0.39 -6.55
N PHE A 107 6.15 1.24 -6.12
CA PHE A 107 4.75 1.13 -6.49
C PHE A 107 4.14 2.47 -6.86
N ARG A 108 3.31 2.47 -7.90
CA ARG A 108 2.57 3.65 -8.38
C ARG A 108 1.09 3.35 -8.50
N ILE A 109 0.25 4.37 -8.41
CA ILE A 109 -1.17 4.25 -8.74
C ILE A 109 -1.36 4.31 -10.26
N GLN A 110 -2.34 3.56 -10.74
CA GLN A 110 -2.89 3.71 -12.08
C GLN A 110 -4.40 3.87 -11.95
N MET A 111 -4.89 5.04 -12.34
CA MET A 111 -6.33 5.32 -12.36
C MET A 111 -7.03 4.42 -13.38
N GLU A 112 -8.22 3.95 -13.02
CA GLU A 112 -9.13 3.24 -13.93
C GLU A 112 -10.14 4.20 -14.55
#